data_AF-A0A1Q3D862-F1
#
_entry.id   AF-A0A1Q3D862-F1
#
_cell.length_a   1.000
_cell.length_b   1.000
_cell.length_c   1.000
_cell.angle_alpha   90.00
_cell.angle_beta   90.00
_cell.angle_gamma   90.00
#
_symmetry.space_group_name_H-M   'P 1'
#
loop_
_entity.id
_entity.type
_entity.pdbx_description
1 polymer ?
#
loop_
_entity_poly.entity_id
_entity_poly.type
_entity_poly.pdbx_seq_one_letter_code
_entity_poly.pdbx_strand_id
1 'polypeptide(L)'
;MMELQIDKKFFKFTGNSTTTAPLQFHSLCRLTNIDGVAALFQLEVHSMVPNQPVYSNSQLSNLLEVLAKILDTPQGLPPPCFHDHAIHLQPRTQPINVHPYRYPHFQNNEIERLVTEMLK
;
A
#
# COMPACT_ATOMS: atom_id res chain seq x y z
N MET A 1 -15.20 -17.35 1.48
CA MET A 1 -16.23 -17.99 2.31
C MET A 1 -16.30 -17.16 3.59
N MET A 2 -17.43 -16.53 3.89
CA MET A 2 -17.56 -15.68 5.09
C MET A 2 -18.16 -16.51 6.23
N GLU A 3 -17.44 -16.57 7.35
CA GLU A 3 -17.88 -17.20 8.59
C GLU A 3 -18.07 -16.11 9.64
N LEU A 4 -19.15 -16.18 10.40
CA LEU A 4 -19.45 -15.22 11.45
C LEU A 4 -19.64 -15.97 12.77
N GLN A 5 -18.95 -15.50 13.81
CA GLN A 5 -18.96 -16.09 15.13
C GLN A 5 -19.81 -15.22 16.06
N ILE A 6 -20.94 -15.76 16.52
CA ILE A 6 -21.77 -15.17 17.58
C ILE A 6 -21.80 -16.17 18.74
N ASP A 7 -21.52 -15.72 19.96
CA ASP A 7 -21.58 -16.52 21.19
C ASP A 7 -20.84 -17.86 21.12
N LYS A 8 -19.62 -17.85 20.55
CA LYS A 8 -18.75 -19.02 20.35
C LYS A 8 -19.30 -20.09 19.40
N LYS A 9 -20.37 -19.80 18.66
CA LYS A 9 -20.90 -20.66 17.61
C LYS A 9 -20.59 -20.07 16.24
N PHE A 10 -20.06 -20.91 15.37
CA PHE A 10 -19.73 -20.53 14.00
C PHE A 10 -20.95 -20.71 13.10
N PHE A 11 -21.33 -19.64 12.42
CA PHE A 11 -22.38 -19.65 11.41
C PHE A 11 -21.74 -19.49 10.03
N LYS A 12 -21.95 -20.51 9.19
CA LYS A 12 -21.49 -20.52 7.81
C LYS A 12 -22.58 -19.96 6.91
N PHE A 13 -22.33 -18.82 6.29
CA PHE A 13 -23.23 -18.30 5.28
C PHE A 13 -23.06 -19.10 3.98
N THR A 14 -24.14 -19.71 3.51
CA THR A 14 -24.20 -20.34 2.18
C THR A 14 -25.20 -19.56 1.35
N GLY A 15 -24.74 -18.90 0.29
CA GLY A 15 -25.58 -18.17 -0.64
C GLY A 15 -25.89 -19.04 -1.85
N ASN A 16 -27.16 -19.16 -2.23
CA ASN A 16 -27.61 -19.80 -3.46
C ASN A 16 -28.02 -18.76 -4.50
N SER A 17 -27.10 -17.93 -4.97
CA SER A 17 -27.13 -17.31 -6.32
C SER A 17 -26.05 -16.23 -6.44
N THR A 18 -25.40 -16.20 -7.59
CA THR A 18 -24.36 -15.24 -7.98
C THR A 18 -24.93 -13.93 -8.56
N THR A 19 -26.24 -13.70 -8.45
CA THR A 19 -26.91 -12.55 -9.06
C THR A 19 -27.32 -11.55 -8.00
N THR A 20 -26.44 -10.62 -7.69
CA THR A 20 -26.75 -9.45 -6.85
C THR A 20 -27.40 -8.37 -7.72
N ALA A 21 -28.72 -8.19 -7.59
CA ALA A 21 -29.41 -7.04 -8.17
C ALA A 21 -29.62 -5.96 -7.11
N PRO A 22 -29.45 -4.66 -7.42
CA PRO A 22 -29.73 -3.59 -6.49
C PRO A 22 -31.23 -3.58 -6.15
N LEU A 23 -31.56 -3.48 -4.87
CA LEU A 23 -32.93 -3.39 -4.38
C LEU A 23 -33.30 -1.91 -4.15
N GLN A 24 -34.51 -1.50 -4.54
CA GLN A 24 -35.02 -0.17 -4.19
C GLN A 24 -35.44 -0.10 -2.72
N PHE A 25 -35.29 1.07 -2.09
CA PHE A 25 -35.62 1.30 -0.68
C PHE A 25 -37.06 0.91 -0.31
N HIS A 26 -38.04 1.23 -1.17
CA HIS A 26 -39.43 0.82 -0.94
C HIS A 26 -39.60 -0.71 -0.84
N SER A 27 -38.87 -1.47 -1.67
CA SER A 27 -38.89 -2.94 -1.62
C SER A 27 -38.25 -3.45 -0.33
N LEU A 28 -37.21 -2.77 0.18
CA LEU A 28 -36.61 -3.06 1.48
C LEU A 28 -37.61 -2.85 2.62
N CYS A 29 -38.30 -1.70 2.65
CA CYS A 29 -39.35 -1.43 3.64
C CYS A 29 -40.51 -2.42 3.56
N ARG A 30 -40.88 -2.84 2.35
CA ARG A 30 -41.91 -3.87 2.18
C ARG A 30 -41.47 -5.19 2.81
N LEU A 31 -40.22 -5.61 2.60
CA LEU A 31 -39.67 -6.84 3.17
C LEU A 31 -39.68 -6.82 4.71
N THR A 32 -39.40 -5.67 5.33
CA THR A 32 -39.47 -5.52 6.80
C THR A 32 -40.90 -5.52 7.33
N ASN A 33 -41.87 -5.04 6.54
CA ASN A 33 -43.26 -4.94 6.97
C ASN A 33 -44.07 -6.23 6.78
N ILE A 34 -43.57 -7.20 6.00
CA ILE A 34 -44.24 -8.47 5.72
C ILE A 34 -43.54 -9.68 6.38
N ASP A 35 -42.63 -9.43 7.33
CA ASP A 35 -41.77 -10.44 7.95
C ASP A 35 -41.00 -11.30 6.91
N GLY A 36 -40.70 -10.71 5.75
CA GLY A 36 -40.01 -11.39 4.65
C GLY A 36 -38.50 -11.51 4.86
N VAL A 37 -37.97 -10.83 5.89
CA VAL A 37 -36.55 -10.82 6.28
C VAL A 37 -36.47 -10.86 7.81
N ALA A 38 -35.69 -11.78 8.35
CA ALA A 38 -35.50 -11.93 9.79
C ALA A 38 -34.47 -10.95 10.38
N ALA A 39 -33.48 -10.53 9.59
CA ALA A 39 -32.41 -9.63 10.02
C ALA A 39 -31.82 -8.84 8.84
N LEU A 40 -31.44 -7.59 9.10
CA LEU A 40 -30.70 -6.73 8.17
C LEU A 40 -29.29 -6.50 8.69
N PHE A 41 -28.31 -6.61 7.79
CA PHE A 41 -26.90 -6.33 8.09
C PHE A 41 -26.41 -5.20 7.21
N GLN A 42 -25.86 -4.15 7.81
CA GLN A 42 -25.16 -3.09 7.10
C GLN A 42 -23.67 -3.43 7.08
N LEU A 43 -23.13 -3.57 5.87
CA LEU A 43 -21.69 -3.74 5.64
C LEU A 43 -21.11 -2.38 5.34
N GLU A 44 -20.30 -1.86 6.25
CA GLU A 44 -19.48 -0.68 5.99
C GLU A 44 -18.06 -1.13 5.68
N VAL A 45 -17.55 -0.70 4.53
CA VAL A 45 -16.12 -0.77 4.27
C VAL A 45 -15.49 0.38 5.04
N HIS A 46 -14.92 0.06 6.20
CA HIS A 46 -14.07 1.02 6.89
C HIS A 46 -12.81 1.20 6.03
N SER A 47 -12.69 2.35 5.36
CA SER A 47 -11.42 2.79 4.82
C SER A 47 -10.45 2.85 6.00
N MET A 48 -9.56 1.87 6.12
CA MET A 48 -8.44 1.99 7.04
C MET A 48 -7.73 3.29 6.67
N VAL A 49 -7.82 4.29 7.55
CA VAL A 49 -6.94 5.45 7.49
C VAL A 49 -5.51 4.90 7.54
N PRO A 50 -4.54 5.38 6.72
CA PRO A 50 -3.20 4.79 6.63
C PRO A 50 -2.36 4.85 7.92
N ASN A 51 -2.89 5.31 9.05
CA ASN A 51 -2.10 5.45 10.27
C ASN A 51 -2.40 4.33 11.26
N GLN A 52 -1.46 3.38 11.23
CA GLN A 52 -1.16 2.32 12.18
C GLN A 52 -1.86 0.98 11.92
N PRO A 53 -1.14 0.02 11.31
CA PRO A 53 -1.52 -1.39 11.42
C PRO A 53 -1.66 -1.77 12.90
N VAL A 54 -2.89 -2.11 13.31
CA VAL A 54 -3.17 -2.68 14.62
C VAL A 54 -2.61 -4.10 14.61
N TYR A 55 -1.33 -4.24 14.96
CA TYR A 55 -0.71 -5.53 15.15
C TYR A 55 -1.28 -6.16 16.41
N SER A 56 -1.96 -7.29 16.26
CA SER A 56 -2.46 -8.09 17.39
C SER A 56 -1.31 -8.64 18.27
N ASN A 57 -0.08 -8.57 17.77
CA ASN A 57 1.13 -9.03 18.43
C ASN A 57 1.93 -7.85 18.99
N SER A 58 2.01 -7.76 20.32
CA SER A 58 2.71 -6.71 21.06
C SER A 58 4.23 -6.69 20.85
N GLN A 59 4.84 -7.81 20.49
CA GLN A 59 6.28 -7.84 20.19
C GLN A 59 6.58 -7.20 18.83
N LEU A 60 5.69 -7.40 17.86
CA LEU A 60 5.82 -6.85 16.52
C LEU A 60 5.63 -5.32 16.53
N SER A 61 4.64 -4.81 17.27
CA SER A 61 4.45 -3.37 17.43
C SER A 61 5.68 -2.71 18.06
N ASN A 62 6.21 -3.27 19.15
CA ASN A 62 7.40 -2.75 19.82
C ASN A 62 8.64 -2.77 18.89
N LEU A 63 8.82 -3.82 18.10
CA LEU A 63 9.94 -3.91 17.16
C LEU A 63 9.87 -2.82 16.09
N LEU A 64 8.68 -2.57 15.54
CA LEU A 64 8.48 -1.56 14.51
C LEU A 64 8.63 -0.14 15.05
N GLU A 65 8.23 0.12 16.30
CA GLU A 65 8.51 1.40 16.97
C GLU A 65 10.02 1.63 17.11
N VAL A 66 10.77 0.60 17.56
CA VAL A 66 12.23 0.69 17.68
C VAL A 66 12.90 0.91 16.32
N LEU A 67 12.40 0.25 15.27
CA LEU A 67 12.96 0.35 13.92
C LEU A 67 12.36 1.49 13.09
N ALA A 68 11.41 2.27 13.61
CA ALA A 68 10.68 3.28 12.85
C ALA A 68 11.64 4.22 12.10
N LYS A 69 12.69 4.68 12.80
CA LYS A 69 13.73 5.55 12.23
C LYS A 69 14.53 4.93 11.07
N ILE A 70 14.69 3.60 11.04
CA ILE A 70 15.40 2.87 9.97
C ILE A 70 14.48 2.61 8.78
N LEU A 71 13.18 2.48 9.04
CA LEU A 71 12.15 2.24 8.02
C LEU A 71 11.64 3.53 7.37
N ASP A 72 11.84 4.67 8.03
CA ASP A 72 11.57 5.98 7.46
C ASP A 72 12.38 6.20 6.17
N THR A 73 11.78 6.92 5.23
CA THR A 73 12.47 7.29 3.99
C THR A 73 13.66 8.18 4.34
N PRO A 74 14.90 7.79 4.00
CA PRO A 74 16.08 8.56 4.35
C PRO A 74 16.00 9.94 3.69
N GLN A 75 16.14 10.99 4.49
CA GLN A 75 16.19 12.36 4.00
C GLN A 75 17.64 12.84 3.94
N GLY A 76 18.11 13.13 2.73
CA GLY A 76 19.46 13.62 2.47
C GLY A 76 20.50 12.52 2.23
N LEU A 77 21.77 12.92 2.20
CA LEU A 77 22.89 12.03 1.92
C LEU A 77 23.13 11.06 3.09
N PRO A 78 23.57 9.82 2.81
CA PRO A 78 24.01 8.92 3.86
C PRO A 78 25.17 9.55 4.67
N PRO A 79 25.31 9.19 5.96
CA PRO A 79 26.43 9.64 6.76
C PRO A 79 27.77 9.23 6.11
N PRO A 80 28.84 10.02 6.32
CA PRO A 80 30.14 9.73 5.73
C PRO A 80 30.65 8.36 6.17
N CYS A 81 31.06 7.55 5.20
CA CYS A 81 31.67 6.25 5.44
C CYS A 81 33.16 6.43 5.76
N PHE A 82 33.72 5.57 6.63
CA PHE A 82 35.15 5.57 6.95
C PHE A 82 36.05 5.22 5.75
N HIS A 83 35.48 4.56 4.74
CA HIS A 83 36.21 4.14 3.55
C HIS A 83 35.70 4.95 2.37
N ASP A 84 36.61 5.73 1.77
CA ASP A 84 36.34 6.39 0.51
C ASP A 84 36.59 5.40 -0.64
N HIS A 85 35.61 5.25 -1.53
CA HIS A 85 35.71 4.31 -2.65
C HIS A 85 36.36 5.01 -3.83
N ALA A 86 37.65 4.75 -4.04
CA ALA A 86 38.37 5.24 -5.20
C ALA A 86 38.13 4.35 -6.44
N ILE A 87 37.88 4.97 -7.59
CA ILE A 87 37.86 4.28 -8.89
C ILE A 87 39.28 4.26 -9.45
N HIS A 88 39.97 3.13 -9.32
CA HIS A 88 41.34 2.97 -9.83
C HIS A 88 41.34 2.75 -11.35
N LEU A 89 41.93 3.67 -12.10
CA LEU A 89 42.13 3.54 -13.55
C LEU A 89 43.40 2.76 -13.86
N GLN A 90 43.38 2.03 -14.97
CA GLN A 90 44.62 1.47 -15.54
C GLN A 90 45.60 2.59 -15.93
N PRO A 91 46.92 2.35 -15.85
CA PRO A 91 47.90 3.33 -16.28
C PRO A 91 47.67 3.76 -17.74
N ARG A 92 47.72 5.07 -18.00
CA ARG A 92 47.58 5.69 -19.34
C ARG A 92 46.18 5.57 -19.98
N THR A 93 45.13 5.27 -19.21
CA THR A 93 43.75 5.32 -19.71
C THR A 93 43.37 6.75 -20.11
N GLN A 94 42.91 6.93 -21.34
CA GLN A 94 42.42 8.21 -21.83
C GLN A 94 40.94 8.41 -21.42
N PRO A 95 40.49 9.66 -21.20
CA PRO A 95 39.10 9.94 -20.92
C PRO A 95 38.22 9.56 -22.12
N ILE A 96 37.09 8.90 -21.84
CA ILE A 96 36.11 8.55 -22.86
C ILE A 96 35.07 9.66 -22.91
N ASN A 97 34.84 10.21 -24.11
CA ASN A 97 33.72 11.12 -24.38
C ASN A 97 32.74 10.45 -25.33
N VAL A 98 31.50 10.25 -24.89
CA VAL A 98 30.44 9.61 -25.69
C VAL A 98 29.35 10.64 -25.94
N HIS A 99 28.82 10.65 -27.17
CA HIS A 99 27.70 11.54 -27.51
C HIS A 99 26.45 11.19 -26.69
N PRO A 100 25.70 12.17 -26.16
CA PRO A 100 24.45 11.91 -25.46
C PRO A 100 23.44 11.17 -26.34
N TYR A 101 22.72 10.21 -25.75
CA TYR A 101 21.64 9.51 -26.44
C TYR A 101 20.44 10.44 -26.66
N ARG A 102 19.72 10.22 -27.77
CA ARG A 102 18.45 10.90 -28.04
C ARG A 102 17.31 10.12 -27.40
N TYR A 103 16.65 10.73 -26.43
CA TYR A 103 15.46 10.16 -25.80
C TYR A 103 14.18 10.78 -26.37
N PRO A 104 13.09 10.00 -26.51
CA PRO A 104 11.75 10.54 -26.75
C PRO A 104 11.33 11.53 -25.66
N HIS A 105 10.44 12.48 -26.02
CA HIS A 105 10.02 13.56 -25.12
C HIS A 105 9.54 13.09 -23.75
N PHE A 106 8.77 12.00 -23.68
CA PHE A 106 8.26 11.49 -22.40
C PHE A 106 9.37 11.02 -21.45
N GLN A 107 10.46 10.46 -21.98
CA GLN A 107 11.58 9.97 -21.17
C GLN A 107 12.44 11.12 -20.67
N ASN A 108 12.74 12.11 -21.53
CA ASN A 108 13.46 13.31 -21.10
C ASN A 108 12.71 14.03 -19.99
N ASN A 109 11.39 14.19 -20.12
CA ASN A 109 10.57 14.83 -19.09
C ASN A 109 10.66 14.08 -17.74
N GLU A 110 10.59 12.75 -17.75
CA GLU A 110 10.74 11.97 -16.51
C GLU A 110 12.16 12.02 -15.94
N ILE A 111 13.20 11.98 -16.78
CA ILE A 111 14.58 12.13 -16.35
C ILE A 111 14.79 13.51 -15.71
N GLU A 112 14.32 14.59 -16.33
CA GLU A 112 14.39 15.95 -15.80
C GLU A 112 13.66 16.08 -14.47
N ARG A 113 12.46 15.47 -14.34
CA ARG A 113 11.70 15.42 -13.09
C ARG A 113 12.49 14.74 -11.98
N LEU A 114 13.05 13.56 -12.26
CA LEU A 114 13.82 12.77 -11.30
C LEU A 114 15.12 13.46 -10.90
N VAL A 115 15.85 14.05 -11.86
CA VAL A 115 17.07 14.81 -11.58
C VAL A 115 16.75 16.02 -10.70
N THR A 116 15.66 16.73 -10.98
CA THR A 116 15.20 17.84 -10.14
C THR A 116 14.84 17.37 -8.74
N GLU A 117 14.28 16.17 -8.58
CA GLU A 117 14.00 15.56 -7.28
C GLU A 117 15.29 15.19 -6.53
N MET A 118 16.30 14.65 -7.22
CA MET A 118 17.59 14.28 -6.62
C MET A 118 18.46 15.47 -6.19
N LEU A 119 18.28 16.64 -6.82
CA LEU A 119 19.06 17.86 -6.56
C LEU A 119 18.37 18.83 -5.59
N LYS A 120 17.17 18.51 -5.11
CA LYS A 120 16.48 19.25 -4.03
C LYS A 120 17.10 18.93 -2.67
#